data_AF-A0A1H8AZ86-F1
#
_entry.id   AF-A0A1H8AZ86-F1
#
_cell.length_a   1.000
_cell.length_b   1.000
_cell.length_c   1.000
_cell.angle_alpha   90.00
_cell.angle_beta   90.00
_cell.angle_gamma   90.00
#
_symmetry.space_group_name_H-M   'P 1'
#
loop_
_entity.id
_entity.type
_entity.pdbx_description
1 polymer ?
#
loop_
_entity_poly.entity_id
_entity_poly.type
_entity_poly.pdbx_seq_one_letter_code
_entity_poly.pdbx_strand_id
1 'polypeptide(L)'
;MKRTCYLVLAACLAMTGPAYAQVSLPLKHLRVTSSFGNRIHPLTGKDCFHEGVDLRAHSDTVYAAIPGRVASVGYHPFIGIFIKIQNGPLCAIYGHLSMCLVATGDSLACGIPIAISGATGRITAEHLHFSIRYYNGYINPLTFLSAALKNQETINH
;
A
#
# COMPACT_ATOMS: atom_id res chain seq x y z
N MET A 1 17.99 -11.27 26.38
CA MET A 1 17.93 -10.06 25.53
C MET A 1 16.49 -9.61 25.43
N LYS A 2 16.15 -8.48 26.08
CA LYS A 2 14.78 -7.95 26.17
C LYS A 2 14.43 -7.27 24.84
N ARG A 3 13.41 -7.76 24.12
CA ARG A 3 12.88 -7.11 22.92
C ARG A 3 11.80 -6.11 23.37
N THR A 4 12.11 -4.83 23.26
CA THR A 4 11.18 -3.73 23.53
C THR A 4 10.11 -3.73 22.44
N CYS A 5 8.87 -4.02 22.84
CA CYS A 5 7.68 -4.01 21.99
C CYS A 5 7.12 -2.59 22.02
N TYR A 6 7.19 -1.85 20.91
CA TYR A 6 6.52 -0.55 20.80
C TYR A 6 5.02 -0.82 20.61
N LEU A 7 4.25 -0.68 21.70
CA LEU A 7 2.80 -0.58 21.63
C LEU A 7 2.46 0.81 21.05
N VAL A 8 2.05 0.86 19.78
CA VAL A 8 1.37 2.05 19.25
C VAL A 8 -0.08 1.94 19.69
N LEU A 9 -0.44 2.68 20.73
CA LEU A 9 -1.81 2.79 21.21
C LEU A 9 -2.57 3.70 20.23
N ALA A 10 -3.25 3.13 19.24
CA ALA A 10 -4.14 3.88 18.36
C ALA A 10 -5.45 4.16 19.10
N ALA A 11 -5.69 5.42 19.47
CA ALA A 11 -6.95 5.87 20.03
C ALA A 11 -8.05 5.85 18.95
N CYS A 12 -9.06 4.98 19.12
CA CYS A 12 -10.27 5.00 18.30
C CYS A 12 -11.16 6.17 18.72
N LEU A 13 -11.07 7.29 18.01
CA LEU A 13 -12.15 8.29 18.01
C LEU A 13 -13.12 7.91 16.88
N ALA A 14 -14.28 7.37 17.23
CA ALA A 14 -15.34 7.06 16.27
C ALA A 14 -15.98 8.36 15.78
N MET A 15 -15.58 8.82 14.59
CA MET A 15 -16.26 9.91 13.90
C MET A 15 -17.43 9.33 13.11
N THR A 16 -18.66 9.50 13.63
CA THR A 16 -19.90 9.17 12.94
C THR A 16 -20.27 10.28 11.95
N GLY A 17 -19.57 10.31 10.82
CA GLY A 17 -20.00 10.99 9.59
C GLY A 17 -20.29 9.95 8.51
N PRO A 18 -20.94 10.29 7.38
CA PRO A 18 -20.99 9.40 6.24
C PRO A 18 -19.56 8.97 5.89
N ALA A 19 -19.29 7.66 5.99
CA ALA A 19 -17.97 7.08 5.80
C ALA A 19 -17.62 7.11 4.31
N TYR A 20 -17.32 8.29 3.77
CA TYR A 20 -16.62 8.40 2.51
C TYR A 20 -15.25 7.78 2.70
N ALA A 21 -14.87 6.86 1.82
CA ALA A 21 -13.60 6.17 1.91
C ALA A 21 -12.47 7.19 1.76
N GLN A 22 -11.97 7.69 2.89
CA GLN A 22 -10.89 8.65 2.93
C GLN A 22 -9.64 7.94 2.39
N VAL A 23 -9.02 8.42 1.31
CA VAL A 23 -7.75 7.86 0.82
C VAL A 23 -6.58 8.77 1.12
N SER A 24 -5.38 8.21 1.04
CA SER A 24 -4.11 8.93 1.14
C SER A 24 -3.12 8.38 0.11
N LEU A 25 -2.06 9.13 -0.17
CA LEU A 25 -0.98 8.64 -1.01
C LEU A 25 -0.13 7.63 -0.21
N PRO A 26 0.31 6.51 -0.82
CA PRO A 26 1.15 5.52 -0.13
C PRO A 26 2.57 6.03 0.15
N LEU A 27 2.99 7.14 -0.48
CA LEU A 27 4.26 7.85 -0.27
C LEU A 27 3.98 9.35 -0.30
N LYS A 28 4.87 10.16 0.29
CA LYS A 28 4.77 11.65 0.24
C LYS A 28 4.78 12.20 -1.19
N HIS A 29 5.53 11.55 -2.08
CA HIS A 29 5.64 11.94 -3.48
C HIS A 29 5.49 10.70 -4.37
N LEU A 30 4.58 10.74 -5.33
CA LEU A 30 4.43 9.66 -6.31
C LEU A 30 5.30 9.94 -7.53
N ARG A 31 6.30 9.08 -7.75
CA ARG A 31 7.03 8.99 -9.03
C ARG A 31 6.96 7.58 -9.53
N VAL A 32 6.18 7.37 -10.58
CA VAL A 32 5.97 6.06 -11.20
C VAL A 32 7.22 5.66 -11.96
N THR A 33 7.75 4.48 -11.65
CA THR A 33 8.87 3.85 -12.35
C THR A 33 8.41 2.68 -13.22
N SER A 34 7.27 2.09 -12.88
CA SER A 34 6.61 1.06 -13.68
C SER A 34 5.09 1.18 -13.51
N SER A 35 4.37 1.26 -14.62
CA SER A 35 2.91 1.40 -14.65
C SER A 35 2.21 0.05 -14.49
N PHE A 36 0.94 0.12 -14.11
CA PHE A 36 0.00 -1.01 -14.11
C PHE A 36 -0.33 -1.46 -15.53
N GLY A 37 -0.56 -2.78 -15.72
CA GLY A 37 -1.00 -3.36 -16.98
C GLY A 37 0.10 -4.09 -17.76
N ASN A 38 -0.16 -4.32 -19.05
CA ASN A 38 0.76 -5.07 -19.92
C ASN A 38 2.09 -4.32 -20.10
N ARG A 39 3.18 -5.03 -19.85
CA ARG A 39 4.55 -4.54 -20.08
C ARG A 39 5.49 -5.67 -20.43
N ILE A 40 6.64 -5.32 -21.01
CA ILE A 40 7.75 -6.25 -21.17
C ILE A 40 8.41 -6.45 -19.79
N HIS A 41 8.60 -7.70 -19.40
CA HIS A 41 9.21 -8.06 -18.12
C HIS A 41 10.70 -7.69 -18.12
N PRO A 42 11.20 -6.88 -17.16
CA PRO A 42 12.52 -6.28 -17.24
C PRO A 42 13.67 -7.30 -17.14
N LEU A 43 13.42 -8.46 -16.54
CA LEU A 43 14.43 -9.52 -16.41
C LEU A 43 14.39 -10.57 -17.52
N THR A 44 13.25 -10.75 -18.19
CA THR A 44 13.05 -11.89 -19.09
C THR A 44 12.73 -11.48 -20.52
N GLY A 45 12.40 -10.21 -20.77
CA GLY A 45 12.05 -9.69 -22.09
C GLY A 45 10.70 -10.19 -22.62
N LYS A 46 9.90 -10.89 -21.81
CA LYS A 46 8.60 -11.46 -22.20
C LYS A 46 7.45 -10.55 -21.79
N ASP A 47 6.34 -10.63 -22.51
CA ASP A 47 5.10 -9.98 -22.08
C ASP A 47 4.69 -10.46 -20.69
N CYS A 48 4.33 -9.52 -19.83
CA CYS A 48 3.81 -9.78 -18.49
C CYS A 48 2.77 -8.72 -18.12
N PHE A 49 1.81 -9.11 -17.29
CA PHE A 49 0.86 -8.18 -16.71
C PHE A 49 1.37 -7.73 -15.34
N HIS A 50 1.43 -6.41 -15.14
CA HIS A 50 1.80 -5.83 -13.86
C HIS A 50 0.56 -5.56 -13.02
N GLU A 51 0.36 -6.34 -11.95
CA GLU A 51 -0.78 -6.28 -11.04
C GLU A 51 -0.75 -5.08 -10.05
N GLY A 52 0.14 -4.12 -10.28
CA GLY A 52 0.35 -2.96 -9.42
C GLY A 52 1.10 -1.85 -10.12
N VAL A 53 1.64 -0.91 -9.35
CA VAL A 53 2.57 0.12 -9.80
C VAL A 53 3.84 0.08 -8.96
N ASP A 54 4.97 0.37 -9.59
CA ASP A 54 6.24 0.51 -8.90
C ASP A 54 6.55 1.99 -8.76
N LEU A 55 6.69 2.44 -7.51
CA LEU A 55 6.90 3.82 -7.14
C LEU A 55 8.33 4.01 -6.65
N ARG A 56 9.05 5.01 -7.19
CA ARG A 56 10.39 5.36 -6.73
C ARG A 56 10.34 5.64 -5.23
N ALA A 57 11.11 4.88 -4.48
CA ALA A 57 11.27 5.03 -3.04
C ALA A 57 12.70 4.65 -2.66
N HIS A 58 13.22 5.18 -1.55
CA HIS A 58 14.52 4.79 -1.00
C HIS A 58 14.55 4.96 0.52
N SER A 59 14.26 3.87 1.24
CA SER A 59 14.01 3.82 2.68
C SER A 59 12.97 4.84 3.12
N ASP A 60 11.96 5.06 2.28
CA ASP A 60 10.91 6.05 2.50
C ASP A 60 9.82 5.49 3.41
N THR A 61 9.18 6.38 4.18
CA THR A 61 7.98 6.03 4.94
C THR A 61 6.82 5.71 4.01
N VAL A 62 6.22 4.54 4.23
CA VAL A 62 5.02 4.07 3.53
C VAL A 62 3.79 4.30 4.39
N TYR A 63 2.74 4.83 3.78
CA TYR A 63 1.50 5.20 4.47
C TYR A 63 0.32 4.33 4.03
N ALA A 64 -0.66 4.15 4.93
CA ALA A 64 -1.91 3.47 4.61
C ALA A 64 -2.72 4.29 3.58
N ALA A 65 -2.79 3.83 2.34
CA ALA A 65 -3.52 4.49 1.27
C ALA A 65 -5.04 4.44 1.43
N ILE A 66 -5.56 3.43 2.15
CA ILE A 66 -6.97 3.25 2.49
C ILE A 66 -7.09 2.97 3.99
N PRO A 67 -8.20 3.32 4.65
CA PRO A 67 -8.50 2.82 5.98
C PRO A 67 -8.81 1.32 5.88
N GLY A 68 -8.74 0.62 7.00
CA GLY A 68 -9.16 -0.78 7.05
C GLY A 68 -8.40 -1.57 8.09
N ARG A 69 -8.51 -2.89 8.00
CA ARG A 69 -7.82 -3.82 8.89
C ARG A 69 -6.62 -4.45 8.19
N VAL A 70 -5.49 -4.55 8.87
CA VAL A 70 -4.33 -5.29 8.37
C VAL A 70 -4.71 -6.77 8.29
N ALA A 71 -4.94 -7.27 7.08
CA ALA A 71 -5.32 -8.65 6.83
C ALA A 71 -4.14 -9.61 6.95
N SER A 72 -2.94 -9.16 6.57
CA SER A 72 -1.73 -9.96 6.72
C SER A 72 -0.48 -9.10 6.61
N VAL A 73 0.55 -9.51 7.35
CA VAL A 73 1.94 -9.08 7.20
C VAL A 73 2.77 -10.34 7.01
N GLY A 74 3.65 -10.38 6.02
CA GLY A 74 4.41 -11.59 5.75
C GLY A 74 5.54 -11.39 4.74
N TYR A 75 6.12 -12.51 4.32
CA TYR A 75 7.14 -12.57 3.28
C TYR A 75 6.70 -13.50 2.16
N HIS A 76 6.92 -13.09 0.91
CA HIS A 76 6.76 -13.98 -0.24
C HIS A 76 7.93 -13.77 -1.23
N PRO A 77 8.49 -14.82 -1.84
CA PRO A 77 9.75 -14.73 -2.58
C PRO A 77 9.78 -13.66 -3.68
N PHE A 78 8.64 -13.42 -4.34
CA PHE A 78 8.56 -12.42 -5.41
C PHE A 78 8.33 -11.01 -4.88
N ILE A 79 7.39 -10.82 -3.94
CA ILE A 79 6.96 -9.49 -3.47
C ILE A 79 7.77 -8.99 -2.27
N GLY A 80 8.63 -9.84 -1.68
CA GLY A 80 9.37 -9.53 -0.47
C GLY A 80 8.51 -9.48 0.78
N ILE A 81 8.93 -8.65 1.74
CA ILE A 81 8.11 -8.31 2.89
C ILE A 81 6.93 -7.48 2.41
N PHE A 82 5.73 -7.85 2.86
CA PHE A 82 4.50 -7.19 2.43
C PHE A 82 3.53 -6.92 3.58
N ILE A 83 2.63 -5.97 3.33
CA ILE A 83 1.44 -5.69 4.14
C ILE A 83 0.22 -5.73 3.22
N LYS A 84 -0.88 -6.33 3.69
CA LYS A 84 -2.20 -6.25 3.06
C LYS A 84 -3.20 -5.58 4.00
N ILE A 85 -3.87 -4.53 3.53
CA ILE A 85 -4.93 -3.83 4.26
C ILE A 85 -6.26 -4.11 3.54
N GLN A 86 -7.25 -4.60 4.29
CA GLN A 86 -8.58 -4.94 3.78
C GLN A 86 -9.62 -3.93 4.25
N ASN A 87 -10.48 -3.48 3.32
CA ASN A 87 -11.64 -2.64 3.60
C ASN A 87 -12.81 -3.03 2.69
N GLY A 88 -13.75 -3.82 3.22
CA GLY A 88 -14.86 -4.37 2.43
C GLY A 88 -14.33 -5.14 1.20
N PRO A 89 -14.72 -4.78 -0.04
CA PRO A 89 -14.24 -5.43 -1.26
C PRO A 89 -12.82 -4.99 -1.69
N LEU A 90 -12.25 -3.96 -1.06
CA LEU A 90 -10.93 -3.42 -1.41
C LEU A 90 -9.82 -4.09 -0.60
N CYS A 91 -8.70 -4.38 -1.27
CA CYS A 91 -7.46 -4.81 -0.64
C CYS A 91 -6.29 -3.98 -1.20
N ALA A 92 -5.60 -3.24 -0.34
CA ALA A 92 -4.35 -2.56 -0.69
C ALA A 92 -3.16 -3.42 -0.28
N ILE A 93 -2.21 -3.61 -1.19
CA ILE A 93 -1.03 -4.45 -1.01
C ILE A 93 0.22 -3.57 -1.18
N TYR A 94 1.13 -3.67 -0.22
CA TYR A 94 2.40 -2.95 -0.19
C TYR A 94 3.51 -4.00 -0.17
N GLY A 95 4.42 -3.94 -1.14
CA GLY A 95 5.50 -4.91 -1.34
C GLY A 95 6.89 -4.30 -1.28
N HIS A 96 7.88 -5.18 -1.29
CA HIS A 96 9.32 -4.87 -1.23
C HIS A 96 9.73 -4.08 0.01
N LEU A 97 9.03 -4.25 1.13
CA LEU A 97 9.27 -3.48 2.34
C LEU A 97 10.60 -3.91 3.01
N SER A 98 11.23 -2.99 3.75
CA SER A 98 12.38 -3.31 4.62
C SER A 98 11.95 -3.54 6.07
N MET A 99 10.90 -2.84 6.52
CA MET A 99 10.39 -2.90 7.88
C MET A 99 8.88 -2.66 7.90
N CYS A 100 8.16 -3.43 8.72
CA CYS A 100 6.74 -3.23 9.01
C CYS A 100 6.58 -2.54 10.37
N LEU A 101 5.70 -1.55 10.44
CA LEU A 101 5.38 -0.79 11.66
C LEU A 101 4.03 -1.22 12.28
N VAL A 102 3.31 -2.11 11.59
CA VAL A 102 1.99 -2.62 11.98
C VAL A 102 1.98 -4.14 11.97
N ALA A 103 1.02 -4.73 12.67
CA ALA A 103 0.82 -6.17 12.78
C ALA A 103 -0.50 -6.61 12.15
N THR A 104 -0.60 -7.92 11.86
CA THR A 104 -1.85 -8.51 11.40
C THR A 104 -2.95 -8.30 12.44
N GLY A 105 -4.04 -7.70 12.00
CA GLY A 105 -5.23 -7.45 12.79
C GLY A 105 -5.43 -6.02 13.27
N ASP A 106 -4.42 -5.15 13.11
CA ASP A 106 -4.52 -3.74 13.44
C ASP A 106 -5.58 -3.03 12.58
N SER A 107 -6.33 -2.12 13.19
CA SER A 107 -7.27 -1.22 12.50
C SER A 107 -6.59 0.11 12.25
N LEU A 108 -6.62 0.58 11.00
CA LEU A 108 -5.86 1.72 10.52
C LEU A 108 -6.79 2.76 9.91
N ALA A 109 -6.56 4.03 10.24
CA ALA A 109 -7.00 5.15 9.41
C ALA A 109 -6.06 5.28 8.20
N CYS A 110 -6.50 5.96 7.13
CA CYS A 110 -5.60 6.28 6.03
C CYS A 110 -4.58 7.36 6.44
N GLY A 111 -3.45 7.41 5.74
CA GLY A 111 -2.39 8.41 5.94
C GLY A 111 -1.49 8.15 7.14
N ILE A 112 -1.70 7.08 7.91
CA ILE A 112 -0.78 6.72 9.00
C ILE A 112 0.43 5.95 8.45
N PRO A 113 1.63 6.12 9.03
CA PRO A 113 2.78 5.28 8.70
C PRO A 113 2.54 3.80 9.00
N ILE A 114 2.88 2.92 8.07
CA ILE A 114 2.70 1.46 8.21
C ILE A 114 3.98 0.66 7.96
N ALA A 115 4.95 1.22 7.24
CA ALA A 115 6.17 0.52 6.87
C ALA A 115 7.26 1.49 6.40
N ILE A 116 8.45 0.94 6.15
CA ILE A 116 9.53 1.58 5.39
C ILE A 116 9.74 0.78 4.09
N SER A 117 9.88 1.48 2.95
CA SER A 117 10.21 0.85 1.67
C SER A 117 11.57 0.14 1.72
N GLY A 118 11.83 -0.76 0.78
CA GLY A 118 13.08 -1.51 0.79
C GLY A 118 13.35 -2.27 -0.49
N ALA A 119 14.23 -3.25 -0.35
CA ALA A 119 14.80 -4.01 -1.45
C ALA A 119 14.56 -5.53 -1.31
N THR A 120 13.49 -5.95 -0.65
CA THR A 120 13.23 -7.38 -0.35
C THR A 120 12.46 -8.09 -1.47
N GLY A 121 12.64 -9.41 -1.58
CA GLY A 121 12.01 -10.21 -2.63
C GLY A 121 12.76 -10.13 -3.96
N ARG A 122 12.05 -10.30 -5.07
CA ARG A 122 12.65 -10.32 -6.41
C ARG A 122 12.51 -8.95 -7.07
N ILE A 123 13.57 -8.14 -6.99
CA ILE A 123 13.62 -6.78 -7.53
C ILE A 123 14.94 -6.48 -8.24
N THR A 124 14.96 -5.41 -9.04
CA THR A 124 16.18 -4.89 -9.71
C THR A 124 16.76 -3.66 -9.00
N ALA A 125 15.91 -2.87 -8.35
CA ALA A 125 16.29 -1.69 -7.58
C ALA A 125 15.22 -1.44 -6.50
N GLU A 126 15.59 -0.73 -5.44
CA GLU A 126 14.65 -0.36 -4.37
C GLU A 126 13.50 0.50 -4.90
N HIS A 127 12.27 0.13 -4.52
CA HIS A 127 11.03 0.82 -4.84
C HIS A 127 9.90 0.31 -3.92
N LEU A 128 8.77 1.00 -3.92
CA LEU A 128 7.52 0.47 -3.36
C LEU A 128 6.70 -0.16 -4.49
N HIS A 129 6.41 -1.45 -4.39
CA HIS A 129 5.36 -2.08 -5.19
C HIS A 129 4.02 -1.88 -4.50
N PHE A 130 3.04 -1.32 -5.21
CA PHE A 130 1.73 -1.00 -4.68
C PHE A 130 0.61 -1.51 -5.59
N SER A 131 -0.31 -2.29 -5.02
CA SER A 131 -1.47 -2.82 -5.74
C SER A 131 -2.77 -2.51 -5.02
N ILE A 132 -3.84 -2.35 -5.80
CA ILE A 132 -5.22 -2.33 -5.32
C ILE A 132 -5.97 -3.48 -5.98
N ARG A 133 -6.62 -4.30 -5.17
CA ARG A 133 -7.57 -5.32 -5.61
C ARG A 133 -8.98 -4.89 -5.23
N TYR A 134 -9.92 -5.03 -6.16
CA TYR A 134 -11.35 -4.86 -5.93
C TYR A 134 -12.05 -6.19 -6.22
N TYR A 135 -12.71 -6.76 -5.21
CA TYR A 135 -13.12 -8.17 -5.22
C TYR A 135 -11.95 -9.10 -5.59
N ASN A 136 -12.03 -9.74 -6.75
CA ASN A 136 -11.08 -10.75 -7.20
C ASN A 136 -10.13 -10.23 -8.29
N GLY A 137 -10.21 -8.95 -8.68
CA GLY A 137 -9.42 -8.37 -9.76
C GLY A 137 -8.53 -7.21 -9.31
N TYR A 138 -7.35 -7.11 -9.89
CA TYR A 138 -6.48 -5.94 -9.73
C TYR A 138 -6.97 -4.79 -10.60
N ILE A 139 -6.97 -3.59 -10.02
CA ILE A 139 -7.32 -2.35 -10.72
C ILE A 139 -6.13 -1.40 -10.70
N ASN A 140 -6.09 -0.45 -11.63
CA ASN A 140 -5.03 0.54 -11.68
C ASN A 140 -5.03 1.40 -10.39
N PRO A 141 -3.98 1.30 -9.55
CA PRO A 141 -3.93 2.01 -8.27
C PRO A 141 -3.96 3.54 -8.43
N LEU A 142 -3.35 4.07 -9.48
CA LEU A 142 -3.26 5.52 -9.71
C LEU A 142 -4.61 6.10 -10.13
N THR A 143 -5.35 5.39 -10.98
CA THR A 143 -6.72 5.77 -11.37
C THR A 143 -7.64 5.74 -10.16
N PHE A 144 -7.54 4.70 -9.33
CA PHE A 144 -8.30 4.57 -8.09
C PHE A 144 -8.01 5.75 -7.13
N LEU A 145 -6.74 6.01 -6.81
CA LEU A 145 -6.36 7.09 -5.89
C LEU A 145 -6.76 8.47 -6.42
N SER A 146 -6.55 8.75 -7.71
CA SER A 146 -6.90 10.04 -8.29
C SER A 146 -8.41 10.31 -8.23
N ALA A 147 -9.25 9.32 -8.56
CA ALA A 147 -10.70 9.46 -8.49
C ALA A 147 -11.17 9.66 -7.03
N ALA A 148 -10.62 8.88 -6.10
CA ALA A 148 -10.99 8.99 -4.69
C ALA A 148 -10.57 10.34 -4.06
N LEU A 149 -9.36 10.84 -4.36
CA LEU A 149 -8.90 12.16 -3.88
C LEU A 149 -9.78 13.31 -4.40
N LYS A 150 -10.14 13.31 -5.70
CA LYS A 150 -11.04 14.32 -6.28
C LYS A 150 -12.43 14.32 -5.62
N ASN A 151 -12.93 13.13 -5.31
CA ASN A 151 -14.21 13.00 -4.61
C ASN A 151 -14.12 13.53 -3.17
N GLN A 152 -12.99 13.33 -2.48
CA GLN A 152 -12.78 13.91 -1.15
C GLN A 152 -12.71 15.44 -1.16
N GLU A 153 -12.07 16.05 -2.16
CA GLU A 153 -12.02 17.51 -2.31
C GLU A 153 -13.43 18.09 -2.54
N THR A 154 -14.22 17.46 -3.40
CA THR A 154 -15.60 17.89 -3.69
C THR A 154 -16.51 17.85 -2.46
N ILE A 155 -16.27 16.93 -1.51
CA ILE A 155 -17.11 16.79 -0.31
C ILE A 155 -16.72 17.80 0.78
N ASN A 156 -15.46 18.25 0.79
CA ASN A 156 -14.95 19.18 1.80
C ASN A 156 -15.18 20.66 1.43
N HIS A 157 -15.86 20.93 0.31
CA HIS A 157 -16.25 22.26 -0.17
C HIS A 157 -17.77 22.36 -0.29
#